data_AF-A0A0R1U4B3-F1
#
_entry.id   AF-A0A0R1U4B3-F1
#
_cell.length_a   1.000
_cell.length_b   1.000
_cell.length_c   1.000
_cell.angle_alpha   90.00
_cell.angle_beta   90.00
_cell.angle_gamma   90.00
#
_symmetry.space_group_name_H-M   'P 1'
#
loop_
_entity.id
_entity.type
_entity.pdbx_description
1 polymer ?
#
loop_
_entity_poly.entity_id
_entity_poly.type
_entity_poly.pdbx_seq_one_letter_code
_entity_poly.pdbx_strand_id
1 'polypeptide(L)'
;MKKCPKCGHKNDNDANFCSNCREKLEEKVSRVDQSSGKKKKTITVIASIFLILVLGIIAVFLFTRNNDQTTTATSNSGTESSKKSSLTAKQKSESTTKKEATANSKKETDKLVVNKLTPQQTAAAIIYYGVENVKPYDTWKELYDANSINVYITKRLISNLDKPGQGIRYALIKDTNTSDENYIGPSYTLSADNTVNYYSFNGFGGQRSTNSEQSVALDTIIKYINDNNDLATINKLAEKISVEDKRAESSSNTITIDDYNQDQLLKYKALILYGINHCEEWRALRNPGAKFIVTSGGPLITITLDQAGGGFQIAETAATDGAKNDRYVFGGADIRTGKFLPGTNTDGRVGLISSKEVIDYANQSGGKQRLDEMNVEIQYK
;
A
#
# COMPACT_ATOMS: atom_id res chain seq x y z
N MET A 1 8.53 -8.28 -12.11
CA MET A 1 7.22 -7.83 -12.62
C MET A 1 6.55 -8.97 -13.37
N LYS A 2 5.23 -9.15 -13.21
CA LYS A 2 4.43 -10.15 -13.95
C LYS A 2 3.77 -9.50 -15.16
N LYS A 3 3.86 -10.10 -16.35
CA LYS A 3 3.17 -9.59 -17.54
C LYS A 3 1.77 -10.20 -17.60
N CYS A 4 0.74 -9.38 -17.78
CA CYS A 4 -0.62 -9.87 -17.93
C CYS A 4 -0.73 -10.71 -19.21
N PRO A 5 -1.25 -11.96 -19.13
CA PRO A 5 -1.36 -12.83 -20.29
C PRO A 5 -2.39 -12.31 -21.32
N LYS A 6 -3.40 -11.54 -20.86
CA LYS A 6 -4.47 -11.04 -21.72
C LYS A 6 -4.15 -9.71 -22.42
N CYS A 7 -3.57 -8.75 -21.70
CA CYS A 7 -3.33 -7.40 -22.26
C CYS A 7 -1.87 -6.99 -22.34
N GLY A 8 -0.93 -7.84 -21.89
CA GLY A 8 0.51 -7.55 -21.95
C GLY A 8 1.01 -6.48 -20.96
N HIS A 9 0.14 -5.89 -20.15
CA HIS A 9 0.51 -4.88 -19.14
C HIS A 9 1.47 -5.46 -18.09
N LYS A 10 2.46 -4.69 -17.66
CA LYS A 10 3.41 -5.08 -16.61
C LYS A 10 2.79 -4.78 -15.24
N ASN A 11 2.68 -5.78 -14.40
CA ASN A 11 2.12 -5.69 -13.05
C ASN A 11 3.20 -6.04 -12.01
N ASP A 12 2.96 -5.65 -10.76
CA ASP A 12 3.80 -6.02 -9.64
C ASP A 12 3.88 -7.55 -9.46
N ASN A 13 4.94 -8.02 -8.81
CA ASN A 13 5.16 -9.46 -8.60
C ASN A 13 4.12 -10.08 -7.65
N ASP A 14 3.56 -9.30 -6.75
CA ASP A 14 2.51 -9.65 -5.79
C ASP A 14 1.09 -9.45 -6.35
N ALA A 15 0.94 -8.97 -7.59
CA ALA A 15 -0.37 -8.73 -8.17
C ALA A 15 -1.09 -10.06 -8.49
N ASN A 16 -2.30 -10.22 -7.95
CA ASN A 16 -3.22 -11.34 -8.21
C ASN A 16 -4.07 -11.12 -9.46
N PHE A 17 -4.28 -9.86 -9.86
CA PHE A 17 -5.05 -9.47 -11.03
C PHE A 17 -4.32 -8.35 -11.78
N CYS A 18 -4.55 -8.29 -13.08
CA CYS A 18 -3.99 -7.23 -13.90
C CYS A 18 -4.64 -5.88 -13.54
N SER A 19 -3.84 -4.86 -13.24
CA SER A 19 -4.36 -3.50 -12.99
C SER A 19 -5.04 -2.88 -14.20
N ASN A 20 -4.61 -3.25 -15.41
CA ASN A 20 -5.19 -2.71 -16.64
C ASN A 20 -6.46 -3.43 -17.11
N CYS A 21 -6.52 -4.76 -17.03
CA CYS A 21 -7.64 -5.51 -17.63
C CYS A 21 -8.31 -6.51 -16.69
N ARG A 22 -7.97 -6.50 -15.40
CA ARG A 22 -8.53 -7.36 -14.35
C ARG A 22 -8.36 -8.87 -14.53
N GLU A 23 -7.63 -9.31 -15.55
CA GLU A 23 -7.36 -10.73 -15.74
C GLU A 23 -6.61 -11.29 -14.54
N LYS A 24 -7.05 -12.45 -14.04
CA LYS A 24 -6.36 -13.12 -12.95
C LYS A 24 -4.94 -13.47 -13.43
N LEU A 25 -3.94 -13.03 -12.69
CA LEU A 25 -2.55 -13.33 -12.97
C LEU A 25 -2.29 -14.68 -12.29
N GLU A 26 -2.24 -15.76 -13.07
CA GLU A 26 -1.98 -17.09 -12.52
C GLU A 26 -0.71 -17.09 -11.68
N GLU A 27 -0.83 -17.52 -10.42
CA GLU A 27 0.32 -17.83 -9.60
C GLU A 27 1.00 -19.05 -10.23
N LYS A 28 2.26 -18.90 -10.63
CA LYS A 28 3.12 -20.07 -10.83
C LYS A 28 3.29 -20.70 -9.45
N VAL A 29 2.38 -21.60 -9.09
CA VAL A 29 2.59 -22.55 -8.02
C VAL A 29 3.79 -23.36 -8.46
N SER A 30 4.95 -23.04 -7.88
CA SER A 30 6.11 -23.92 -7.91
C SER A 30 5.66 -25.23 -7.30
N ARG A 31 5.25 -26.19 -8.14
CA ARG A 31 4.88 -27.53 -7.72
C ARG A 31 6.12 -28.13 -7.09
N VAL A 32 6.19 -28.10 -5.76
CA VAL A 32 6.97 -29.07 -5.02
C VAL A 32 6.16 -30.35 -5.12
N ASP A 33 6.58 -31.25 -5.99
CA ASP A 33 6.03 -32.59 -6.09
C ASP A 33 6.20 -33.30 -4.74
N GLN A 34 5.14 -33.31 -3.94
CA GLN A 34 5.03 -34.22 -2.80
C GLN A 34 4.19 -35.43 -3.21
N SER A 35 4.89 -36.41 -3.79
CA SER A 35 4.38 -37.77 -3.86
C SER A 35 4.24 -38.35 -2.45
N SER A 36 3.10 -38.99 -2.23
CA SER A 36 2.69 -39.74 -1.05
C SER A 36 3.68 -40.84 -0.63
N GLY A 37 3.84 -41.07 0.69
CA GLY A 37 4.44 -42.32 1.18
C GLY A 37 5.01 -42.31 2.60
N LYS A 38 4.21 -42.79 3.56
CA LYS A 38 4.55 -43.55 4.80
C LYS A 38 5.73 -43.12 5.70
N LYS A 39 5.39 -42.95 6.99
CA LYS A 39 6.30 -42.87 8.16
C LYS A 39 7.33 -44.01 8.22
N LYS A 40 8.61 -43.71 8.49
CA LYS A 40 9.46 -44.27 9.58
C LYS A 40 10.85 -43.58 9.64
N LYS A 41 11.45 -43.66 10.83
CA LYS A 41 12.63 -42.97 11.38
C LYS A 41 13.94 -43.11 10.55
N THR A 42 14.58 -41.99 10.21
CA THR A 42 16.01 -41.92 9.83
C THR A 42 16.55 -40.47 9.94
N ILE A 43 16.75 -39.97 11.17
CA ILE A 43 17.49 -38.72 11.45
C ILE A 43 18.79 -39.08 12.18
N THR A 44 19.66 -39.84 11.52
CA THR A 44 20.98 -40.20 12.08
C THR A 44 22.08 -40.29 11.01
N VAL A 45 21.71 -40.40 9.73
CA VAL A 45 22.67 -40.47 8.61
C VAL A 45 23.02 -39.09 8.05
N ILE A 46 22.11 -38.10 8.12
CA ILE A 46 22.37 -36.76 7.57
C ILE A 46 23.34 -35.96 8.48
N ALA A 47 23.25 -36.14 9.80
CA ALA A 47 24.15 -35.47 10.75
C ALA A 47 25.60 -35.98 10.67
N SER A 48 25.80 -37.26 10.36
CA SER A 48 27.13 -37.86 10.20
C SER A 48 27.82 -37.42 8.89
N ILE A 49 27.07 -37.27 7.80
CA ILE A 49 27.59 -36.71 6.54
C ILE A 49 27.98 -35.24 6.71
N PHE A 50 27.18 -34.46 7.44
CA PHE A 50 27.51 -33.05 7.71
C PHE A 50 28.77 -32.90 8.56
N LEU A 51 28.97 -33.77 9.55
CA LEU A 51 30.17 -33.75 10.40
C LEU A 51 31.45 -34.06 9.60
N ILE A 52 31.40 -35.01 8.66
CA ILE A 52 32.54 -35.35 7.81
C ILE A 52 32.87 -34.21 6.83
N LEU A 53 31.85 -33.53 6.29
CA LEU A 53 32.05 -32.35 5.44
C LEU A 53 32.68 -31.19 6.20
N VAL A 54 32.24 -30.91 7.42
CA VAL A 54 32.80 -29.84 8.26
C VAL A 54 34.26 -30.15 8.64
N LEU A 55 34.58 -31.39 9.00
CA LEU A 55 35.95 -31.80 9.29
C LEU A 55 36.86 -31.74 8.06
N GLY A 56 36.35 -32.09 6.87
CA GLY A 56 37.07 -31.95 5.61
C GLY A 56 37.39 -30.49 5.27
N ILE A 57 36.45 -29.57 5.49
CA ILE A 57 36.66 -28.13 5.26
C ILE A 57 37.69 -27.56 6.23
N ILE A 58 37.67 -27.98 7.51
CA ILE A 58 38.67 -27.53 8.50
C ILE A 58 40.08 -28.03 8.13
N ALA A 59 40.21 -29.26 7.65
CA ALA A 59 41.50 -29.80 7.21
C ALA A 59 42.08 -29.03 6.00
N VAL A 60 41.24 -28.65 5.02
CA VAL A 60 41.67 -27.84 3.86
C VAL A 60 42.07 -26.42 4.30
N PHE A 61 41.33 -25.81 5.23
CA PHE A 61 41.60 -24.44 5.70
C PHE A 61 42.89 -24.34 6.53
N LEU A 62 43.27 -25.41 7.23
CA LEU A 62 44.57 -25.48 7.92
C LEU A 62 45.74 -25.75 6.96
N PHE A 63 45.49 -26.37 5.81
CA PHE A 63 46.55 -26.69 4.84
C PHE A 63 46.85 -25.57 3.84
N THR A 64 45.93 -24.63 3.62
CA THR A 64 46.12 -23.51 2.66
C THR A 64 46.75 -22.26 3.26
N ARG A 65 47.12 -22.26 4.55
CA ARG A 65 47.68 -21.08 5.22
C ARG A 65 49.20 -20.88 5.06
N ASN A 66 49.80 -21.54 4.07
CA ASN A 66 51.26 -21.54 3.86
C ASN A 66 51.69 -21.26 2.41
N ASN A 67 50.99 -20.38 1.69
CA ASN A 67 51.55 -19.82 0.47
C ASN A 67 51.14 -18.37 0.25
N ASP A 68 52.15 -17.55 0.00
CA ASP A 68 52.13 -16.10 0.06
C ASP A 68 52.04 -15.47 -1.34
N GLN A 69 51.68 -14.17 -1.36
CA GLN A 69 51.98 -13.13 -2.35
C GLN A 69 51.13 -12.88 -3.63
N THR A 70 50.58 -11.64 -3.65
CA THR A 70 50.69 -10.54 -4.66
C THR A 70 50.20 -10.83 -6.11
N THR A 71 49.34 -10.02 -6.77
CA THR A 71 49.70 -8.74 -7.45
C THR A 71 48.48 -8.06 -8.12
N THR A 72 48.63 -6.74 -8.30
CA THR A 72 47.82 -5.61 -8.78
C THR A 72 47.47 -5.52 -10.29
N ALA A 73 46.54 -4.59 -10.61
CA ALA A 73 46.43 -3.67 -11.77
C ALA A 73 45.34 -3.98 -12.84
N THR A 74 44.32 -3.13 -13.10
CA THR A 74 44.21 -1.78 -13.75
C THR A 74 43.81 -1.89 -15.25
N SER A 75 42.82 -1.08 -15.67
CA SER A 75 42.78 -0.27 -16.93
C SER A 75 41.53 -0.41 -17.84
N ASN A 76 40.70 0.63 -17.82
CA ASN A 76 40.31 1.54 -18.93
C ASN A 76 39.66 1.10 -20.26
N SER A 77 38.56 1.83 -20.59
CA SER A 77 38.37 2.77 -21.74
C SER A 77 37.67 2.33 -23.06
N GLY A 78 36.84 3.26 -23.58
CA GLY A 78 36.35 3.40 -24.97
C GLY A 78 34.82 3.31 -25.05
N THR A 79 33.97 4.33 -25.25
CA THR A 79 33.90 5.52 -26.13
C THR A 79 33.67 5.22 -27.62
N GLU A 80 32.48 5.60 -28.14
CA GLU A 80 32.15 6.29 -29.42
C GLU A 80 30.68 6.00 -29.83
N SER A 81 29.77 6.98 -30.00
CA SER A 81 29.57 7.91 -31.16
C SER A 81 29.09 7.15 -32.43
N SER A 82 28.08 7.50 -33.25
CA SER A 82 27.19 8.65 -33.47
C SER A 82 26.16 8.34 -34.60
N LYS A 83 25.24 9.30 -34.86
CA LYS A 83 24.41 9.57 -36.09
C LYS A 83 23.09 8.79 -36.26
N LYS A 84 21.90 9.42 -36.30
CA LYS A 84 21.29 10.45 -37.19
C LYS A 84 20.69 9.85 -38.47
N SER A 85 19.36 9.85 -38.60
CA SER A 85 18.64 10.35 -39.79
C SER A 85 17.13 10.44 -39.56
N SER A 86 16.61 11.64 -39.85
CA SER A 86 15.22 11.98 -40.13
C SER A 86 14.72 11.34 -41.43
N LEU A 87 13.40 11.17 -41.59
CA LEU A 87 12.64 11.73 -42.71
C LEU A 87 11.12 11.57 -42.52
N THR A 88 10.42 12.63 -42.87
CA THR A 88 8.97 12.87 -42.82
C THR A 88 8.34 12.50 -44.16
N ALA A 89 7.10 11.98 -44.17
CA ALA A 89 6.17 12.15 -45.27
C ALA A 89 4.70 12.08 -44.79
N LYS A 90 3.89 12.94 -45.39
CA LYS A 90 2.53 13.37 -45.06
C LYS A 90 1.58 12.92 -46.18
N GLN A 91 0.27 13.02 -45.94
CA GLN A 91 -0.90 12.96 -46.86
C GLN A 91 -1.63 11.61 -46.91
N LYS A 92 -2.95 11.51 -47.10
CA LYS A 92 -4.12 12.42 -47.10
C LYS A 92 -5.37 11.52 -47.24
N SER A 93 -6.50 11.98 -46.72
CA SER A 93 -7.84 11.38 -46.74
C SER A 93 -8.35 10.85 -48.08
N GLU A 94 -9.24 9.85 -48.04
CA GLU A 94 -10.46 9.84 -48.86
C GLU A 94 -11.57 8.98 -48.24
N SER A 95 -12.80 9.49 -48.35
CA SER A 95 -14.07 8.93 -47.90
C SER A 95 -14.73 8.05 -48.97
N THR A 96 -15.54 7.05 -48.60
CA THR A 96 -16.91 6.89 -49.18
C THR A 96 -17.75 5.79 -48.51
N THR A 97 -19.00 6.18 -48.21
CA THR A 97 -20.30 5.51 -48.42
C THR A 97 -20.74 4.28 -47.61
N LYS A 98 -21.80 4.57 -46.85
CA LYS A 98 -22.90 3.73 -46.33
C LYS A 98 -23.22 2.46 -47.11
N LYS A 99 -23.50 1.39 -46.35
CA LYS A 99 -24.52 0.39 -46.70
C LYS A 99 -25.27 -0.04 -45.45
N GLU A 100 -26.55 0.32 -45.40
CA GLU A 100 -27.54 -0.26 -44.49
C GLU A 100 -27.76 -1.73 -44.86
N ALA A 101 -27.73 -2.59 -43.85
CA ALA A 101 -28.37 -3.89 -43.89
C ALA A 101 -29.06 -4.11 -42.54
N THR A 102 -30.36 -3.86 -42.56
CA THR A 102 -31.31 -4.17 -41.50
C THR A 102 -31.37 -5.69 -41.34
N ALA A 103 -30.77 -6.21 -40.27
CA ALA A 103 -31.00 -7.56 -39.81
C ALA A 103 -31.64 -7.48 -38.42
N ASN A 104 -32.91 -7.85 -38.39
CA ASN A 104 -33.78 -7.91 -37.22
C ASN A 104 -33.27 -9.02 -36.28
N SER A 105 -32.26 -8.72 -35.47
CA SER A 105 -31.84 -9.56 -34.35
C SER A 105 -32.60 -9.09 -33.12
N LYS A 106 -33.31 -10.02 -32.48
CA LYS A 106 -33.84 -9.91 -31.12
C LYS A 106 -32.83 -9.12 -30.26
N LYS A 107 -33.21 -7.92 -29.80
CA LYS A 107 -32.41 -7.11 -28.86
C LYS A 107 -32.28 -7.92 -27.57
N GLU A 108 -31.25 -8.75 -27.50
CA GLU A 108 -30.56 -8.98 -26.24
C GLU A 108 -30.10 -7.58 -25.83
N THR A 109 -30.79 -6.99 -24.85
CA THR A 109 -30.42 -5.68 -24.34
C THR A 109 -28.97 -5.78 -23.89
N ASP A 110 -28.11 -4.90 -24.41
CA ASP A 110 -26.73 -4.81 -23.99
C ASP A 110 -26.71 -4.68 -22.46
N LYS A 111 -26.26 -5.73 -21.77
CA LYS A 111 -26.17 -5.78 -20.30
C LYS A 111 -24.71 -5.78 -19.90
N LEU A 112 -24.43 -5.12 -18.79
CA LEU A 112 -23.12 -5.21 -18.15
C LEU A 112 -22.91 -6.62 -17.60
N VAL A 113 -21.72 -7.15 -17.77
CA VAL A 113 -21.29 -8.44 -17.22
C VAL A 113 -19.97 -8.22 -16.49
N VAL A 114 -19.90 -8.64 -15.22
CA VAL A 114 -18.79 -8.34 -14.29
C VAL A 114 -17.41 -8.62 -14.89
N ASN A 115 -17.22 -9.77 -15.54
CA ASN A 115 -15.93 -10.19 -16.11
C ASN A 115 -15.57 -9.52 -17.45
N LYS A 116 -16.45 -8.68 -18.00
CA LYS A 116 -16.25 -7.93 -19.24
C LYS A 116 -16.11 -6.43 -19.01
N LEU A 117 -16.24 -5.96 -17.77
CA LEU A 117 -16.11 -4.55 -17.44
C LEU A 117 -14.69 -4.05 -17.70
N THR A 118 -14.58 -2.87 -18.31
CA THR A 118 -13.33 -2.11 -18.28
C THR A 118 -13.09 -1.54 -16.86
N PRO A 119 -11.85 -1.15 -16.52
CA PRO A 119 -11.59 -0.43 -15.26
C PRO A 119 -12.46 0.81 -15.07
N GLN A 120 -12.67 1.58 -16.15
CA GLN A 120 -13.51 2.78 -16.16
C GLN A 120 -14.98 2.45 -15.90
N GLN A 121 -15.53 1.44 -16.58
CA GLN A 121 -16.90 0.98 -16.33
C GLN A 121 -17.07 0.42 -14.93
N THR A 122 -16.06 -0.26 -14.39
CA THR A 122 -16.08 -0.75 -13.01
C THR A 122 -16.17 0.41 -12.02
N ALA A 123 -15.31 1.41 -12.17
CA ALA A 123 -15.33 2.61 -11.33
C ALA A 123 -16.66 3.39 -11.48
N ALA A 124 -17.15 3.57 -12.71
CA ALA A 124 -18.42 4.22 -13.00
C ALA A 124 -19.59 3.50 -12.33
N ALA A 125 -19.66 2.17 -12.44
CA ALA A 125 -20.70 1.36 -11.80
C ALA A 125 -20.68 1.50 -10.26
N ILE A 126 -19.49 1.49 -9.66
CA ILE A 126 -19.31 1.65 -8.22
C ILE A 126 -19.74 3.04 -7.76
N ILE A 127 -19.34 4.10 -8.47
CA ILE A 127 -19.75 5.49 -8.19
C ILE A 127 -21.26 5.63 -8.31
N TYR A 128 -21.84 5.17 -9.42
CA TYR A 128 -23.28 5.25 -9.69
C TYR A 128 -24.09 4.58 -8.57
N TYR A 129 -23.72 3.35 -8.20
CA TYR A 129 -24.37 2.65 -7.11
C TYR A 129 -24.18 3.36 -5.76
N GLY A 130 -22.98 3.92 -5.53
CA GLY A 130 -22.64 4.66 -4.32
C GLY A 130 -23.56 5.86 -4.06
N VAL A 131 -23.92 6.61 -5.10
CA VAL A 131 -24.82 7.78 -5.00
C VAL A 131 -26.15 7.44 -4.34
N GLU A 132 -26.78 6.34 -4.75
CA GLU A 132 -28.14 6.00 -4.34
C GLU A 132 -28.17 5.11 -3.09
N ASN A 133 -27.11 4.34 -2.85
CA ASN A 133 -27.16 3.24 -1.88
C ASN A 133 -26.18 3.39 -0.71
N VAL A 134 -25.15 4.23 -0.82
CA VAL A 134 -24.09 4.35 0.21
C VAL A 134 -24.17 5.72 0.88
N LYS A 135 -24.25 5.72 2.22
CA LYS A 135 -24.27 6.94 3.03
C LYS A 135 -22.86 7.29 3.52
N PRO A 136 -22.51 8.59 3.62
CA PRO A 136 -23.33 9.76 3.30
C PRO A 136 -23.39 10.00 1.78
N TYR A 137 -24.60 10.24 1.28
CA TYR A 137 -24.90 10.32 -0.16
C TYR A 137 -24.11 11.43 -0.88
N ASP A 138 -23.89 12.56 -0.21
CA ASP A 138 -23.28 13.76 -0.79
C ASP A 138 -21.88 13.47 -1.35
N THR A 139 -21.12 12.60 -0.68
CA THR A 139 -19.73 12.30 -1.07
C THR A 139 -19.64 11.64 -2.45
N TRP A 140 -20.49 10.65 -2.71
CA TRP A 140 -20.50 9.93 -3.98
C TRP A 140 -21.21 10.76 -5.06
N LYS A 141 -22.19 11.58 -4.68
CA LYS A 141 -22.88 12.51 -5.58
C LYS A 141 -21.93 13.53 -6.19
N GLU A 142 -21.02 14.09 -5.39
CA GLU A 142 -20.01 15.02 -5.90
C GLU A 142 -19.11 14.41 -6.96
N LEU A 143 -18.74 13.13 -6.83
CA LEU A 143 -17.98 12.42 -7.85
C LEU A 143 -18.80 12.18 -9.11
N TYR A 144 -20.06 11.78 -8.97
CA TYR A 144 -20.95 11.55 -10.10
C TYR A 144 -21.18 12.82 -10.95
N ASP A 145 -21.30 13.97 -10.28
CA ASP A 145 -21.51 15.27 -10.93
C ASP A 145 -20.22 15.88 -11.52
N ALA A 146 -19.05 15.34 -11.19
CA ALA A 146 -17.77 15.88 -11.63
C ALA A 146 -17.62 15.88 -13.16
N ASN A 147 -16.79 16.81 -13.66
CA ASN A 147 -16.48 16.89 -15.09
C ASN A 147 -15.49 15.80 -15.50
N SER A 148 -14.55 15.49 -14.61
CA SER A 148 -13.56 14.43 -14.79
C SER A 148 -13.27 13.76 -13.47
N ILE A 149 -12.91 12.47 -13.52
CA ILE A 149 -12.61 11.67 -12.34
C ILE A 149 -11.33 10.89 -12.61
N ASN A 150 -10.34 11.05 -11.75
CA ASN A 150 -9.14 10.22 -11.77
C ASN A 150 -9.26 9.13 -10.70
N VAL A 151 -9.03 7.88 -11.10
CA VAL A 151 -8.96 6.72 -10.20
C VAL A 151 -7.49 6.37 -10.02
N TYR A 152 -6.94 6.62 -8.82
CA TYR A 152 -5.58 6.22 -8.47
C TYR A 152 -5.59 4.85 -7.80
N ILE A 153 -4.93 3.89 -8.43
CA ILE A 153 -4.65 2.58 -7.85
C ILE A 153 -3.42 2.73 -6.95
N THR A 154 -3.58 2.61 -5.65
CA THR A 154 -2.51 2.91 -4.69
C THR A 154 -2.49 1.94 -3.51
N LYS A 155 -1.31 1.82 -2.87
CA LYS A 155 -1.14 1.13 -1.58
C LYS A 155 -1.13 2.13 -0.40
N ARG A 156 -1.17 3.44 -0.67
CA ARG A 156 -1.16 4.48 0.38
C ARG A 156 -2.38 4.30 1.29
N LEU A 157 -2.13 4.33 2.61
CA LEU A 157 -3.14 4.27 3.68
C LEU A 157 -3.99 3.01 3.70
N ILE A 158 -3.60 1.96 2.98
CA ILE A 158 -4.35 0.70 2.94
C ILE A 158 -4.43 0.07 4.34
N SER A 159 -3.36 0.20 5.12
CA SER A 159 -3.22 -0.34 6.47
C SER A 159 -4.11 0.34 7.48
N ASN A 160 -4.63 1.54 7.14
CA ASN A 160 -5.57 2.24 7.99
C ASN A 160 -7.00 1.75 7.73
N LEU A 161 -7.29 0.97 6.69
CA LEU A 161 -8.65 0.55 6.37
C LEU A 161 -9.05 -0.71 7.17
N ASP A 162 -10.29 -0.76 7.67
CA ASP A 162 -10.89 -1.94 8.33
C ASP A 162 -10.96 -3.17 7.40
N LYS A 163 -11.18 -2.93 6.11
CA LYS A 163 -11.27 -3.93 5.04
C LYS A 163 -10.33 -3.53 3.90
N PRO A 164 -9.03 -3.84 4.03
CA PRO A 164 -8.03 -3.48 3.02
C PRO A 164 -8.23 -4.18 1.67
N GLY A 165 -9.18 -5.11 1.58
CA GLY A 165 -9.44 -5.90 0.39
C GLY A 165 -8.19 -6.69 0.00
N GLN A 166 -7.79 -6.58 -1.26
CA GLN A 166 -6.58 -7.20 -1.80
C GLN A 166 -5.30 -6.35 -1.60
N GLY A 167 -5.28 -5.46 -0.60
CA GLY A 167 -4.11 -4.60 -0.35
C GLY A 167 -3.99 -3.44 -1.34
N ILE A 168 -5.07 -3.12 -2.05
CA ILE A 168 -5.13 -2.06 -3.07
C ILE A 168 -6.34 -1.18 -2.80
N ARG A 169 -6.10 0.14 -2.80
CA ARG A 169 -7.11 1.18 -2.71
C ARG A 169 -7.28 1.85 -4.07
N TYR A 170 -8.54 2.11 -4.44
CA TYR A 170 -8.91 2.90 -5.61
C TYR A 170 -9.39 4.26 -5.12
N ALA A 171 -8.47 5.23 -5.05
CA ALA A 171 -8.78 6.59 -4.59
C ALA A 171 -9.38 7.41 -5.75
N LEU A 172 -10.49 8.08 -5.47
CA LEU A 172 -11.26 8.83 -6.47
C LEU A 172 -11.02 10.32 -6.25
N ILE A 173 -10.59 11.00 -7.31
CA ILE A 173 -10.32 12.44 -7.30
C ILE A 173 -11.18 13.08 -8.38
N LYS A 174 -12.06 13.99 -7.96
CA LYS A 174 -12.81 14.84 -8.88
C LYS A 174 -11.91 15.97 -9.37
N ASP A 175 -12.03 16.27 -10.66
CA ASP A 175 -11.40 17.39 -11.36
C ASP A 175 -9.86 17.45 -11.24
N THR A 176 -9.16 17.62 -12.37
CA THR A 176 -7.68 17.59 -12.42
C THR A 176 -6.97 18.75 -11.70
N ASN A 177 -7.71 19.64 -11.01
CA ASN A 177 -7.20 20.87 -10.40
C ASN A 177 -7.03 20.80 -8.88
N THR A 178 -7.22 19.63 -8.25
CA THR A 178 -6.76 19.48 -6.86
C THR A 178 -5.23 19.43 -6.88
N SER A 179 -4.60 20.58 -6.66
CA SER A 179 -3.13 20.72 -6.51
C SER A 179 -2.57 19.99 -5.30
N ASP A 180 -3.41 19.27 -4.54
CA ASP A 180 -3.00 18.47 -3.42
C ASP A 180 -2.87 17.00 -3.84
N GLU A 181 -1.65 16.58 -4.17
CA GLU A 181 -1.27 15.17 -4.35
C GLU A 181 -1.55 14.32 -3.09
N ASN A 182 -1.92 14.97 -1.97
CA ASN A 182 -2.32 14.33 -0.73
C ASN A 182 -3.83 14.34 -0.47
N TYR A 183 -4.65 14.89 -1.38
CA TYR A 183 -6.10 14.75 -1.28
C TYR A 183 -6.46 13.28 -1.54
N ILE A 184 -6.97 12.63 -0.51
CA ILE A 184 -7.51 11.29 -0.62
C ILE A 184 -9.00 11.43 -0.46
N GLY A 185 -9.67 11.56 -1.61
CA GLY A 185 -11.11 11.63 -1.69
C GLY A 185 -11.79 10.30 -1.36
N PRO A 186 -13.04 10.16 -1.79
CA PRO A 186 -13.78 8.92 -1.62
C PRO A 186 -13.04 7.78 -2.31
N SER A 187 -13.19 6.57 -1.82
CA SER A 187 -12.42 5.45 -2.35
C SER A 187 -13.13 4.13 -2.12
N TYR A 188 -12.63 3.10 -2.77
CA TYR A 188 -13.06 1.74 -2.49
C TYR A 188 -11.87 0.78 -2.46
N THR A 189 -12.08 -0.39 -1.85
CA THR A 189 -11.21 -1.57 -2.01
C THR A 189 -12.02 -2.69 -2.63
N LEU A 190 -11.33 -3.68 -3.21
CA LEU A 190 -11.93 -4.91 -3.69
C LEU A 190 -11.39 -6.08 -2.90
N SER A 191 -12.27 -6.89 -2.34
CA SER A 191 -11.96 -8.19 -1.75
C SER A 191 -11.71 -9.25 -2.83
N ALA A 192 -11.20 -10.42 -2.45
CA ALA A 192 -10.87 -11.51 -3.38
C ALA A 192 -12.09 -12.09 -4.10
N ASP A 193 -13.27 -11.98 -3.50
CA ASP A 193 -14.59 -12.39 -4.00
C ASP A 193 -15.29 -11.30 -4.83
N ASN A 194 -14.60 -10.20 -5.15
CA ASN A 194 -15.14 -8.99 -5.77
C ASN A 194 -16.17 -8.22 -4.92
N THR A 195 -16.16 -8.39 -3.59
CA THR A 195 -16.87 -7.47 -2.71
C THR A 195 -16.19 -6.09 -2.73
N VAL A 196 -16.98 -5.06 -3.01
CA VAL A 196 -16.59 -3.65 -3.01
C VAL A 196 -16.81 -3.09 -1.60
N ASN A 197 -15.75 -2.58 -0.96
CA ASN A 197 -15.86 -1.88 0.32
C ASN A 197 -15.76 -0.38 0.06
N TYR A 198 -16.80 0.36 0.43
CA TYR A 198 -16.91 1.80 0.21
C TYR A 198 -16.34 2.59 1.38
N TYR A 199 -15.62 3.66 1.07
CA TYR A 199 -15.05 4.58 2.03
C TYR A 199 -15.30 6.02 1.58
N SER A 200 -16.06 6.79 2.35
CA SER A 200 -16.07 8.25 2.21
C SER A 200 -14.89 8.86 2.95
N PHE A 201 -14.53 10.06 2.51
CA PHE A 201 -13.56 10.89 3.23
C PHE A 201 -14.18 12.27 3.42
N ASN A 202 -14.60 12.57 4.64
CA ASN A 202 -15.15 13.88 4.98
C ASN A 202 -14.03 14.91 5.15
N GLY A 203 -13.58 15.48 4.03
CA GLY A 203 -12.96 16.81 3.94
C GLY A 203 -11.64 17.07 4.69
N PHE A 204 -11.03 18.22 4.36
CA PHE A 204 -9.81 18.71 4.98
C PHE A 204 -10.02 18.94 6.49
N GLY A 205 -9.39 18.11 7.32
CA GLY A 205 -9.42 18.24 8.79
C GLY A 205 -10.47 17.40 9.52
N GLY A 206 -11.33 16.66 8.80
CA GLY A 206 -12.24 15.67 9.40
C GLY A 206 -11.52 14.38 9.78
N GLN A 207 -12.03 13.66 10.79
CA GLN A 207 -11.54 12.31 11.09
C GLN A 207 -11.67 11.43 9.84
N ARG A 208 -10.55 10.84 9.42
CA ARG A 208 -10.50 9.91 8.30
C ARG A 208 -11.30 8.68 8.70
N SER A 209 -12.46 8.43 8.09
CA SER A 209 -13.16 7.16 8.33
C SER A 209 -12.34 6.04 7.72
N THR A 210 -11.72 5.26 8.61
CA THR A 210 -11.02 4.02 8.29
C THR A 210 -11.99 2.85 8.12
N ASN A 211 -13.24 3.04 8.53
CA ASN A 211 -14.27 2.04 8.48
C ASN A 211 -15.00 2.10 7.14
N SER A 212 -15.25 0.92 6.59
CA SER A 212 -16.08 0.75 5.42
C SER A 212 -17.51 1.16 5.75
N GLU A 213 -18.08 2.02 4.91
CA GLU A 213 -19.47 2.47 5.04
C GLU A 213 -20.43 1.35 4.67
N GLN A 214 -20.03 0.60 3.65
CA GLN A 214 -20.79 -0.51 3.12
C GLN A 214 -19.88 -1.48 2.38
N SER A 215 -20.25 -2.76 2.39
CA SER A 215 -19.64 -3.80 1.57
C SER A 215 -20.71 -4.40 0.67
N VAL A 216 -20.51 -4.35 -0.65
CA VAL A 216 -21.48 -4.88 -1.63
C VAL A 216 -20.75 -5.67 -2.70
N ALA A 217 -21.26 -6.85 -3.02
CA ALA A 217 -20.70 -7.67 -4.08
C ALA A 217 -20.88 -6.98 -5.45
N LEU A 218 -19.82 -6.96 -6.27
CA LEU A 218 -19.82 -6.26 -7.56
C LEU A 218 -20.90 -6.77 -8.52
N ASP A 219 -21.23 -8.06 -8.46
CA ASP A 219 -22.36 -8.66 -9.18
C ASP A 219 -23.72 -8.05 -8.79
N THR A 220 -23.91 -7.71 -7.52
CA THR A 220 -25.12 -7.04 -7.02
C THR A 220 -25.21 -5.62 -7.56
N ILE A 221 -24.09 -4.89 -7.58
CA ILE A 221 -24.01 -3.56 -8.20
C ILE A 221 -24.38 -3.61 -9.68
N ILE A 222 -23.81 -4.56 -10.41
CA ILE A 222 -24.07 -4.72 -11.85
C ILE A 222 -25.50 -5.17 -12.13
N LYS A 223 -26.05 -6.05 -11.30
CA LYS A 223 -27.46 -6.43 -11.37
C LYS A 223 -28.37 -5.21 -11.19
N TYR A 224 -28.11 -4.38 -10.17
CA TYR A 224 -28.87 -3.15 -9.92
C TYR A 224 -28.89 -2.24 -11.17
N ILE A 225 -27.73 -2.00 -11.79
CA ILE A 225 -27.63 -1.17 -13.00
C ILE A 225 -28.41 -1.78 -14.17
N ASN A 226 -28.28 -3.08 -14.38
CA ASN A 226 -28.95 -3.78 -15.48
C ASN A 226 -30.47 -3.80 -15.30
N ASP A 227 -30.95 -4.00 -14.07
CA ASP A 227 -32.38 -4.03 -13.74
C ASP A 227 -33.03 -2.64 -13.93
N ASN A 228 -32.27 -1.56 -13.75
CA ASN A 228 -32.71 -0.18 -14.02
C ASN A 228 -32.48 0.28 -15.47
N ASN A 229 -31.85 -0.54 -16.33
CA ASN A 229 -31.49 -0.21 -17.72
C ASN A 229 -30.52 0.98 -17.87
N ASP A 230 -29.62 1.17 -16.90
CA ASP A 230 -28.74 2.34 -16.82
C ASP A 230 -27.39 2.19 -17.57
N LEU A 231 -27.27 1.22 -18.49
CA LEU A 231 -26.02 0.99 -19.23
C LEU A 231 -25.49 2.27 -19.91
N ALA A 232 -26.38 3.04 -20.55
CA ALA A 232 -25.99 4.28 -21.23
C ALA A 232 -25.41 5.31 -20.25
N THR A 233 -26.00 5.42 -19.06
CA THR A 233 -25.51 6.28 -17.98
C THR A 233 -24.12 5.86 -17.53
N ILE A 234 -23.90 4.55 -17.33
CA ILE A 234 -22.58 4.01 -16.94
C ILE A 234 -21.53 4.28 -18.00
N ASN A 235 -21.83 4.06 -19.28
CA ASN A 235 -20.87 4.30 -20.36
C ASN A 235 -20.49 5.79 -20.43
N LYS A 236 -21.47 6.69 -20.32
CA LYS A 236 -21.23 8.14 -20.30
C LYS A 236 -20.39 8.57 -19.09
N LEU A 237 -20.64 7.98 -17.92
CA LEU A 237 -19.82 8.26 -16.74
C LEU A 237 -18.39 7.72 -16.90
N ALA A 238 -18.23 6.54 -17.48
CA ALA A 238 -16.93 5.92 -17.74
C ALA A 238 -16.05 6.74 -18.70
N GLU A 239 -16.64 7.49 -19.64
CA GLU A 239 -15.91 8.42 -20.53
C GLU A 239 -15.21 9.57 -19.76
N LYS A 240 -15.71 9.93 -18.59
CA LYS A 240 -15.11 10.95 -17.71
C LYS A 240 -14.00 10.40 -16.81
N ILE A 241 -13.84 9.07 -16.77
CA ILE A 241 -12.96 8.39 -15.83
C ILE A 241 -11.62 8.07 -16.48
N SER A 242 -10.54 8.54 -15.86
CA SER A 242 -9.19 8.05 -16.12
C SER A 242 -8.74 7.13 -14.98
N VAL A 243 -7.85 6.18 -15.29
CA VAL A 243 -7.30 5.24 -14.31
C VAL A 243 -5.78 5.29 -14.38
N GLU A 244 -5.14 5.56 -13.25
CA GLU A 244 -3.69 5.64 -13.12
C GLU A 244 -3.18 4.68 -12.05
N ASP A 245 -2.11 3.95 -12.37
CA ASP A 245 -1.46 3.02 -11.46
C ASP A 245 -0.34 3.69 -10.68
N LYS A 246 -0.63 4.09 -9.44
CA LYS A 246 0.29 4.78 -8.52
C LYS A 246 0.96 3.83 -7.53
N ARG A 247 0.83 2.50 -7.69
CA ARG A 247 1.42 1.53 -6.75
C ARG A 247 2.94 1.61 -6.70
N ALA A 248 3.59 1.97 -7.80
CA ALA A 248 5.04 2.12 -7.87
C ALA A 248 5.58 3.24 -6.97
N GLU A 249 4.81 4.30 -6.69
CA GLU A 249 5.21 5.38 -5.77
C GLU A 249 5.43 4.86 -4.33
N SER A 250 4.77 3.75 -3.97
CA SER A 250 4.92 3.10 -2.66
C SER A 250 6.03 2.03 -2.61
N SER A 251 6.70 1.72 -3.73
CA SER A 251 7.66 0.61 -3.81
C SER A 251 9.03 0.90 -3.22
N SER A 252 9.33 2.18 -2.94
CA SER A 252 10.54 2.54 -2.21
C SER A 252 10.44 2.09 -0.76
N ASN A 253 11.45 1.36 -0.29
CA ASN A 253 11.57 1.03 1.13
C ASN A 253 11.81 2.28 2.00
N THR A 254 12.12 3.43 1.40
CA THR A 254 12.31 4.69 2.12
C THR A 254 10.97 5.31 2.50
N ILE A 255 10.89 5.77 3.74
CA ILE A 255 9.82 6.58 4.29
C ILE A 255 10.11 8.03 3.94
N THR A 256 9.21 8.66 3.20
CA THR A 256 9.24 10.11 2.93
C THR A 256 8.50 10.87 4.03
N ILE A 257 8.69 12.19 4.09
CA ILE A 257 7.91 13.05 4.98
C ILE A 257 6.40 12.99 4.66
N ASP A 258 6.04 12.81 3.39
CA ASP A 258 4.65 12.69 2.97
C ASP A 258 4.05 11.33 3.36
N ASP A 259 4.81 10.24 3.23
CA ASP A 259 4.39 8.94 3.77
C ASP A 259 4.11 9.05 5.27
N TYR A 260 5.04 9.62 6.01
CA TYR A 260 4.95 9.78 7.46
C TYR A 260 3.78 10.66 7.88
N ASN A 261 3.53 11.78 7.19
CA ASN A 261 2.44 12.69 7.54
C ASN A 261 1.05 12.16 7.17
N GLN A 262 0.97 11.30 6.15
CA GLN A 262 -0.32 10.81 5.63
C GLN A 262 -0.74 9.49 6.26
N ASP A 263 0.22 8.62 6.57
CA ASP A 263 -0.01 7.28 7.10
C ASP A 263 0.22 7.24 8.62
N GLN A 264 -0.89 7.38 9.37
CA GLN A 264 -0.90 7.33 10.83
C GLN A 264 -0.27 6.06 11.39
N LEU A 265 -0.53 4.90 10.79
CA LEU A 265 0.06 3.65 11.25
C LEU A 265 1.57 3.64 11.00
N LEU A 266 2.01 4.05 9.81
CA LEU A 266 3.44 4.17 9.51
C LEU A 266 4.13 5.15 10.47
N LYS A 267 3.52 6.31 10.73
CA LYS A 267 3.99 7.30 11.70
C LYS A 267 4.15 6.69 13.08
N TYR A 268 3.12 6.04 13.62
CA TYR A 268 3.20 5.45 14.95
C TYR A 268 4.19 4.31 15.02
N LYS A 269 4.31 3.48 14.00
CA LYS A 269 5.36 2.45 13.90
C LYS A 269 6.75 3.07 13.95
N ALA A 270 6.99 4.14 13.18
CA ALA A 270 8.27 4.86 13.18
C ALA A 270 8.59 5.49 14.54
N LEU A 271 7.60 6.13 15.18
CA LEU A 271 7.73 6.68 16.52
C LEU A 271 8.02 5.60 17.57
N ILE A 272 7.30 4.47 17.53
CA ILE A 272 7.54 3.34 18.43
C ILE A 272 8.95 2.80 18.23
N LEU A 273 9.37 2.57 16.99
CA LEU A 273 10.71 2.10 16.66
C LEU A 273 11.78 3.06 17.21
N TYR A 274 11.57 4.38 17.07
CA TYR A 274 12.47 5.38 17.62
C TYR A 274 12.55 5.30 19.15
N GLY A 275 11.40 5.34 19.83
CA GLY A 275 11.32 5.33 21.30
C GLY A 275 11.95 4.08 21.92
N ILE A 276 11.70 2.89 21.35
CA ILE A 276 12.28 1.61 21.81
C ILE A 276 13.83 1.63 21.81
N ASN A 277 14.42 2.39 20.88
CA ASN A 277 15.87 2.44 20.71
C ASN A 277 16.55 3.57 21.47
N HIS A 278 15.86 4.68 21.72
CA HIS A 278 16.45 5.90 22.29
C HIS A 278 15.93 6.27 23.69
N CYS A 279 14.86 5.64 24.16
CA CYS A 279 14.32 5.87 25.51
C CYS A 279 14.60 4.64 26.38
N GLU A 280 15.30 4.86 27.49
CA GLU A 280 15.70 3.77 28.38
C GLU A 280 14.48 3.06 28.99
N GLU A 281 13.43 3.82 29.30
CA GLU A 281 12.18 3.33 29.88
C GLU A 281 11.46 2.40 28.90
N TRP A 282 11.63 2.59 27.59
CA TRP A 282 10.98 1.82 26.53
C TRP A 282 11.74 0.53 26.20
N ARG A 283 12.90 0.26 26.82
CA ARG A 283 13.67 -0.97 26.54
C ARG A 283 12.87 -2.25 26.78
N ALA A 284 11.93 -2.22 27.73
CA ALA A 284 11.04 -3.35 28.00
C ALA A 284 10.16 -3.75 26.79
N LEU A 285 9.99 -2.84 25.82
CA LEU A 285 9.21 -3.06 24.62
C LEU A 285 9.97 -3.80 23.50
N ARG A 286 11.27 -4.10 23.66
CA ARG A 286 12.10 -4.77 22.63
C ARG A 286 11.74 -6.23 22.34
N ASN A 287 10.61 -6.72 22.85
CA ASN A 287 10.20 -8.10 22.68
C ASN A 287 9.74 -8.37 21.22
N PRO A 288 10.41 -9.28 20.48
CA PRO A 288 9.94 -9.68 19.15
C PRO A 288 8.51 -10.19 19.20
N GLY A 289 7.62 -9.62 18.37
CA GLY A 289 6.21 -10.00 18.31
C GLY A 289 5.30 -9.31 19.33
N ALA A 290 5.80 -8.33 20.08
CA ALA A 290 4.95 -7.45 20.89
C ALA A 290 3.84 -6.82 20.04
N LYS A 291 2.60 -6.91 20.53
CA LYS A 291 1.46 -6.18 19.97
C LYS A 291 1.33 -4.84 20.70
N PHE A 292 1.50 -3.77 19.95
CA PHE A 292 1.34 -2.40 20.44
C PHE A 292 -0.07 -1.92 20.18
N ILE A 293 -0.70 -1.35 21.20
CA ILE A 293 -1.98 -0.66 21.08
C ILE A 293 -1.70 0.83 21.22
N VAL A 294 -2.03 1.59 20.18
CA VAL A 294 -1.84 3.03 20.13
C VAL A 294 -3.17 3.70 20.35
N THR A 295 -3.29 4.49 21.41
CA THR A 295 -4.44 5.34 21.68
C THR A 295 -4.05 6.80 21.50
N SER A 296 -4.68 7.48 20.54
CA SER A 296 -4.46 8.90 20.29
C SER A 296 -5.64 9.72 20.80
N GLY A 297 -5.38 10.68 21.69
CA GLY A 297 -6.40 11.59 22.23
C GLY A 297 -5.79 12.94 22.60
N GLY A 298 -6.02 13.97 21.77
CA GLY A 298 -5.39 15.29 21.94
C GLY A 298 -3.89 15.27 21.61
N PRO A 299 -3.05 16.04 22.34
CA PRO A 299 -1.61 16.12 22.08
C PRO A 299 -0.82 14.90 22.59
N LEU A 300 -1.48 13.92 23.22
CA LEU A 300 -0.82 12.75 23.78
C LEU A 300 -1.18 11.49 22.99
N ILE A 301 -0.14 10.79 22.54
CA ILE A 301 -0.21 9.44 22.00
C ILE A 301 0.18 8.51 23.15
N THR A 302 -0.70 7.58 23.51
CA THR A 302 -0.40 6.53 24.49
C THR A 302 -0.15 5.23 23.75
N ILE A 303 0.94 4.55 24.08
CA ILE A 303 1.31 3.23 23.56
C ILE A 303 1.29 2.26 24.72
N THR A 304 0.45 1.25 24.63
CA THR A 304 0.38 0.14 25.59
C THR A 304 0.76 -1.16 24.92
N LEU A 305 1.22 -2.12 25.73
CA LEU A 305 1.27 -3.52 25.32
C LEU A 305 -0.04 -4.18 25.70
N ASP A 306 -0.52 -5.10 24.86
CA ASP A 306 -1.75 -5.88 25.07
C ASP A 306 -1.81 -6.60 26.45
N GLN A 307 -0.65 -6.82 27.10
CA GLN A 307 -0.55 -7.57 28.36
C GLN A 307 0.16 -6.84 29.51
N ALA A 308 0.52 -5.56 29.38
CA ALA A 308 1.27 -4.84 30.42
C ALA A 308 0.50 -3.66 31.02
N GLY A 309 0.46 -3.62 32.37
CA GLY A 309 -0.03 -2.47 33.15
C GLY A 309 1.01 -1.34 33.18
N GLY A 310 1.20 -0.66 32.06
CA GLY A 310 2.09 0.49 31.93
C GLY A 310 1.96 1.12 30.54
N GLY A 311 1.63 2.41 30.50
CA GLY A 311 1.51 3.17 29.26
C GLY A 311 2.79 3.97 28.99
N PHE A 312 3.35 3.78 27.80
CA PHE A 312 4.34 4.68 27.23
C PHE A 312 3.62 5.84 26.57
N GLN A 313 4.19 7.03 26.60
CA GLN A 313 3.52 8.22 26.07
C GLN A 313 4.45 9.01 25.17
N ILE A 314 3.87 9.59 24.13
CA ILE A 314 4.52 10.56 23.26
C ILE A 314 3.66 11.81 23.29
N ALA A 315 4.23 12.93 23.72
CA ALA A 315 3.59 14.22 23.59
C ALA A 315 3.96 14.82 22.23
N GLU A 316 2.95 15.13 21.41
CA GLU A 316 3.09 15.94 20.22
C GLU A 316 3.13 17.42 20.61
N THR A 317 4.14 18.14 20.14
CA THR A 317 4.25 19.59 20.34
C THR A 317 4.25 20.28 18.98
N ALA A 318 3.45 21.34 18.85
CA ALA A 318 3.52 22.19 17.67
C ALA A 318 4.91 22.86 17.56
N ALA A 319 5.37 23.07 16.34
CA ALA A 319 6.49 23.95 16.11
C ALA A 319 6.13 25.37 16.59
N THR A 320 7.12 26.10 17.12
CA THR A 320 6.96 27.48 17.61
C THR A 320 6.52 28.48 16.54
N ASP A 321 6.55 28.10 15.26
CA ASP A 321 6.20 28.92 14.10
C ASP A 321 4.77 28.66 13.57
N GLY A 322 3.98 27.82 14.26
CA GLY A 322 2.63 27.47 13.82
C GLY A 322 2.57 26.38 12.75
N ALA A 323 3.69 25.74 12.41
CA ALA A 323 3.69 24.55 11.57
C ALA A 323 3.06 23.34 12.28
N LYS A 324 2.62 22.35 11.47
CA LYS A 324 2.10 21.05 11.93
C LYS A 324 2.98 20.46 13.03
N ASN A 325 2.39 19.74 13.99
CA ASN A 325 3.10 18.99 15.03
C ASN A 325 4.26 18.17 14.41
N ASP A 326 5.47 18.70 14.50
CA ASP A 326 6.68 18.13 13.91
C ASP A 326 7.67 17.68 14.97
N ARG A 327 7.33 17.85 16.25
CA ARG A 327 8.18 17.52 17.39
C ARG A 327 7.48 16.63 18.39
N TYR A 328 8.26 15.70 18.93
CA TYR A 328 7.80 14.66 19.84
C TYR A 328 8.65 14.66 21.10
N VAL A 329 8.00 14.49 22.24
CA VAL A 329 8.65 14.21 23.52
C VAL A 329 8.24 12.81 23.95
N PHE A 330 9.20 11.92 24.13
CA PHE A 330 8.97 10.55 24.56
C PHE A 330 9.01 10.45 26.08
N GLY A 331 8.21 9.57 26.66
CA GLY A 331 8.15 9.39 28.10
C GLY A 331 7.24 8.23 28.52
N GLY A 332 6.90 8.22 29.81
CA GLY A 332 5.97 7.28 30.41
C GLY A 332 4.77 7.99 31.01
N ALA A 333 3.75 7.21 31.37
CA ALA A 333 2.67 7.67 32.22
C ALA A 333 2.98 7.38 33.69
N ASP A 334 2.77 8.36 34.57
CA ASP A 334 2.70 8.12 36.01
C ASP A 334 1.54 7.16 36.30
N ILE A 335 1.83 6.00 36.90
CA ILE A 335 0.84 4.94 37.11
C ILE A 335 -0.32 5.31 38.04
N ARG A 336 -0.19 6.36 38.86
CA ARG A 336 -1.22 6.80 39.83
C ARG A 336 -2.07 7.92 39.29
N THR A 337 -1.45 8.84 38.56
CA THR A 337 -2.07 10.09 38.11
C THR A 337 -2.36 10.11 36.61
N GLY A 338 -1.79 9.19 35.84
CA GLY A 338 -1.85 9.18 34.38
C GLY A 338 -1.08 10.34 33.72
N LYS A 339 -0.37 11.15 34.51
CA LYS A 339 0.35 12.33 34.03
C LYS A 339 1.57 11.92 33.20
N PHE A 340 1.80 12.63 32.10
CA PHE A 340 2.99 12.46 31.28
C PHE A 340 4.26 12.79 32.07
N LEU A 341 5.17 11.83 32.12
CA LEU A 341 6.52 11.96 32.65
C LEU A 341 7.50 11.90 31.48
N PRO A 342 8.10 13.02 31.07
CA PRO A 342 9.08 13.00 29.99
C PRO A 342 10.25 12.09 30.37
N GLY A 343 10.62 11.19 29.46
CA GLY A 343 11.75 10.30 29.64
C GLY A 343 13.06 11.03 29.43
N THR A 344 14.14 10.46 29.95
CA THR A 344 15.49 10.91 29.63
C THR A 344 16.01 10.12 28.44
N ASN A 345 16.45 10.79 27.37
CA ASN A 345 17.19 10.08 26.33
C ASN A 345 18.54 9.57 26.87
N THR A 346 19.21 8.69 26.14
CA THR A 346 20.52 8.14 26.52
C THR A 346 21.60 9.21 26.75
N ASP A 347 21.38 10.42 26.23
CA ASP A 347 22.29 11.55 26.32
C ASP A 347 21.89 12.53 27.45
N GLY A 348 20.91 12.17 28.30
CA GLY A 348 20.45 12.95 29.45
C GLY A 348 19.57 14.16 29.12
N ARG A 349 19.14 14.34 27.86
CA ARG A 349 18.21 15.39 27.42
C ARG A 349 16.78 14.86 27.34
N VAL A 350 15.84 15.64 27.86
CA VAL A 350 14.42 15.55 27.44
C VAL A 350 14.34 16.21 26.06
N GLY A 351 14.70 15.45 25.03
CA GLY A 351 14.85 15.98 23.68
C GLY A 351 13.50 16.12 22.98
N LEU A 352 13.21 17.32 22.48
CA LEU A 352 12.24 17.51 21.40
C LEU A 352 12.80 16.87 20.13
N ILE A 353 12.22 15.77 19.70
CA ILE A 353 12.66 15.00 18.53
C ILE A 353 11.83 15.40 17.32
N SER A 354 12.47 15.72 16.20
CA SER A 354 11.74 16.12 14.99
C SER A 354 11.19 14.91 14.21
N SER A 355 10.11 15.10 13.43
CA SER A 355 9.61 14.10 12.48
C SER A 355 10.73 13.64 11.52
N LYS A 356 11.59 14.57 11.09
CA LYS A 356 12.72 14.25 10.22
C LYS A 356 13.67 13.26 10.87
N GLU A 357 14.00 13.47 12.14
CA GLU A 357 14.90 12.60 12.90
C GLU A 357 14.31 11.20 13.09
N VAL A 358 13.00 11.11 13.39
CA VAL A 358 12.27 9.83 13.47
C VAL A 358 12.31 9.09 12.12
N ILE A 359 12.06 9.80 11.01
CA ILE A 359 12.06 9.25 9.65
C ILE A 359 13.47 8.78 9.27
N ASP A 360 14.49 9.61 9.48
CA ASP A 360 15.87 9.28 9.15
C ASP A 360 16.31 8.01 9.90
N TYR A 361 15.98 7.91 11.19
CA TYR A 361 16.28 6.72 11.99
C TYR A 361 15.54 5.48 11.48
N ALA A 362 14.24 5.60 11.19
CA ALA A 362 13.46 4.48 10.67
C ALA A 362 14.01 3.98 9.32
N ASN A 363 14.42 4.91 8.44
CA ASN A 363 15.07 4.58 7.17
C ASN A 363 16.41 3.88 7.36
N GLN A 364 17.26 4.37 8.26
CA GLN A 364 18.53 3.72 8.62
C GLN A 364 18.32 2.33 9.23
N SER A 365 17.19 2.12 9.91
CA SER A 365 16.81 0.87 10.56
C SER A 365 16.12 -0.14 9.63
N GLY A 366 16.07 0.11 8.31
CA GLY A 366 15.48 -0.78 7.32
C GLY A 366 14.15 -0.30 6.74
N GLY A 367 13.74 0.94 7.01
CA GLY A 367 12.65 1.62 6.30
C GLY A 367 11.26 0.99 6.49
N LYS A 368 10.40 1.10 5.48
CA LYS A 368 9.02 0.59 5.48
C LYS A 368 8.96 -0.91 5.80
N GLN A 369 9.85 -1.70 5.21
CA GLN A 369 9.95 -3.15 5.45
C GLN A 369 10.15 -3.46 6.93
N ARG A 370 11.03 -2.72 7.62
CA ARG A 370 11.24 -2.90 9.06
C ARG A 370 9.98 -2.59 9.87
N LEU A 371 9.25 -1.54 9.47
CA LEU A 371 8.01 -1.13 10.12
C LEU A 371 6.85 -2.10 9.84
N ASP A 372 6.81 -2.73 8.66
CA ASP A 372 5.78 -3.71 8.31
C ASP A 372 5.83 -4.97 9.21
N GLU A 373 7.01 -5.31 9.73
CA GLU A 373 7.19 -6.39 10.72
C GLU A 373 6.60 -6.05 12.10
N MET A 374 6.30 -4.78 12.39
CA MET A 374 5.76 -4.36 13.68
C MET A 374 4.25 -4.59 13.75
N ASN A 375 3.79 -5.23 14.84
CA ASN A 375 2.37 -5.46 15.12
C ASN A 375 1.80 -4.28 15.93
N VAL A 376 1.21 -3.32 15.24
CA VAL A 376 0.64 -2.09 15.84
C VAL A 376 -0.83 -1.98 15.48
N GLU A 377 -1.68 -1.80 16.47
CA GLU A 377 -3.11 -1.55 16.35
C GLU A 377 -3.42 -0.12 16.84
N ILE A 378 -4.23 0.63 16.10
CA ILE A 378 -4.66 1.97 16.50
C ILE A 378 -6.08 1.89 17.07
N GLN A 379 -6.26 2.42 18.26
CA GLN A 379 -7.56 2.60 18.91
C GLN A 379 -7.87 4.09 19.01
N TYR A 380 -8.94 4.51 18.34
CA TYR A 380 -9.45 5.86 18.43
C TYR A 380 -10.32 5.99 19.68
N LYS A 381 -10.01 6.98 20.52
CA LYS A 381 -10.80 7.32 21.71
C LYS A 381 -11.89 8.34 21.39
#